data_AF-A0A9E5WJK9-F1
#
_entry.id   AF-A0A9E5WJK9-F1
#
_cell.length_a   1.000
_cell.length_b   1.000
_cell.length_c   1.000
_cell.angle_alpha   90.00
_cell.angle_beta   90.00
_cell.angle_gamma   90.00
#
_symmetry.space_group_name_H-M   'P 1'
#
loop_
_entity.id
_entity.type
_entity.pdbx_description
1 polymer ?
#
loop_
_entity_poly.entity_id
_entity_poly.type
_entity_poly.pdbx_seq_one_letter_code
_entity_poly.pdbx_strand_id
1 'polypeptide(L)'
;MKISNRGLIEIAEHEGIVPGPYLDSRGIWTWGIGHTAAAGDPDPEVMARGMPDNVDDAIIGALKQFDRDLNTYERRVNQAIKGHLKQHQFDALVSFDFNTGGIFKARLTQRFNAGDPGAADSFMGWLKPPEIRGRRVDEMHLFQTGDYGANGDAINVWRVDNKGRLRGLDRVMHGDDLLAMMRTRA
;
A
#
# COMPACT_ATOMS: atom_id res chain seq x y z
N MET A 1 0.09 1.51 -17.47
CA MET A 1 -1.15 1.48 -16.67
C MET A 1 -0.95 2.28 -15.39
N LYS A 2 -2.04 2.78 -14.83
CA LYS A 2 -2.10 3.46 -13.54
C LYS A 2 -2.96 2.63 -12.61
N ILE A 3 -2.72 2.72 -11.31
CA ILE A 3 -3.53 2.03 -10.33
C ILE A 3 -4.96 2.57 -10.40
N SER A 4 -5.95 1.69 -10.21
CA SER A 4 -7.34 2.13 -10.10
C SER A 4 -7.64 2.68 -8.70
N ASN A 5 -8.73 3.43 -8.55
CA ASN A 5 -9.21 3.85 -7.23
C ASN A 5 -9.45 2.66 -6.29
N ARG A 6 -9.94 1.52 -6.82
CA ARG A 6 -10.17 0.31 -6.03
C ARG A 6 -8.86 -0.34 -5.60
N GLY A 7 -7.85 -0.33 -6.47
CA GLY A 7 -6.50 -0.81 -6.13
C GLY A 7 -5.81 0.07 -5.10
N LEU A 8 -6.01 1.39 -5.19
CA LEU A 8 -5.50 2.33 -4.19
C LEU A 8 -6.12 2.08 -2.81
N ILE A 9 -7.43 1.88 -2.77
CA ILE A 9 -8.16 1.52 -1.54
C ILE A 9 -7.64 0.19 -0.98
N GLU A 10 -7.47 -0.84 -1.81
CA GLU A 10 -6.95 -2.15 -1.37
C GLU A 10 -5.58 -2.06 -0.67
N ILE A 11 -4.67 -1.24 -1.23
CA ILE A 11 -3.38 -1.03 -0.59
C ILE A 11 -3.56 -0.29 0.74
N ALA A 12 -4.42 0.73 0.78
CA ALA A 12 -4.68 1.49 2.01
C ALA A 12 -5.34 0.63 3.12
N GLU A 13 -6.18 -0.34 2.77
CA GLU A 13 -6.76 -1.31 3.71
C GLU A 13 -5.68 -2.18 4.37
N HIS A 14 -4.68 -2.61 3.60
CA HIS A 14 -3.57 -3.41 4.11
C HIS A 14 -2.57 -2.60 4.96
N GLU A 15 -2.26 -1.37 4.55
CA GLU A 15 -1.25 -0.52 5.20
C GLU A 15 -1.82 0.24 6.40
N GLY A 16 -3.09 0.67 6.32
CA GLY A 16 -3.66 1.66 7.21
C GLY A 16 -3.06 3.06 7.03
N ILE A 17 -3.56 4.02 7.81
CA ILE A 17 -3.13 5.42 7.78
C ILE A 17 -2.63 5.81 9.18
N VAL A 18 -1.41 6.35 9.26
CA VAL A 18 -0.86 6.92 10.49
C VAL A 18 -0.59 8.42 10.28
N PRO A 19 -1.40 9.33 10.84
CA PRO A 19 -1.29 10.77 10.59
C PRO A 19 0.03 11.41 11.07
N GLY A 20 0.71 10.80 12.04
CA GLY A 20 2.03 11.22 12.54
C GLY A 20 3.11 10.15 12.31
N PRO A 21 4.40 10.49 12.44
CA PRO A 21 5.50 9.55 12.23
C PRO A 21 5.54 8.46 13.32
N TYR A 22 5.74 7.21 12.91
CA TYR A 22 5.77 6.03 13.76
C TYR A 22 6.96 5.12 13.43
N LEU A 23 7.29 4.20 14.33
CA LEU A 23 8.27 3.14 14.08
C LEU A 23 7.53 1.89 13.61
N ASP A 24 7.93 1.35 12.45
CA ASP A 24 7.42 0.07 11.96
C ASP A 24 7.95 -1.12 12.79
N SER A 25 7.57 -2.34 12.40
CA SER A 25 8.03 -3.57 13.09
C SER A 25 9.54 -3.82 13.01
N ARG A 26 10.26 -3.10 12.14
CA ARG A 26 11.72 -3.15 11.97
C ARG A 26 12.42 -1.97 12.64
N GLY A 27 11.69 -1.06 13.27
CA GLY A 27 12.24 0.14 13.90
C GLY A 27 12.61 1.25 12.91
N ILE A 28 12.01 1.26 11.71
CA ILE A 28 12.21 2.30 10.70
C ILE A 28 11.13 3.36 10.88
N TRP A 29 11.55 4.63 10.89
CA TRP A 29 10.62 5.77 10.90
C TRP A 29 9.79 5.79 9.61
N THR A 30 8.48 5.73 9.80
CA THR A 30 7.46 5.61 8.76
C THR A 30 6.38 6.66 9.00
N TRP A 31 5.70 7.13 7.96
CA TRP A 31 4.60 8.09 8.08
C TRP A 31 3.49 7.80 7.06
N GLY A 32 2.26 8.20 7.38
CA GLY A 32 1.13 8.11 6.47
C GLY A 32 0.78 6.66 6.13
N ILE A 33 0.85 6.33 4.84
CA ILE A 33 0.58 5.00 4.31
C ILE A 33 1.93 4.40 3.86
N GLY A 34 2.65 3.77 4.80
CA GLY A 34 3.90 3.05 4.53
C GLY A 34 5.09 3.89 4.03
N HIS A 35 5.05 5.23 4.09
CA HIS A 35 6.12 6.08 3.56
C HIS A 35 7.36 6.09 4.46
N THR A 36 8.55 5.89 3.89
CA THR A 36 9.85 5.93 4.59
C THR A 36 10.82 6.82 3.85
N ALA A 37 11.90 7.27 4.50
CA ALA A 37 12.93 8.11 3.86
C ALA A 37 13.58 7.44 2.63
N ALA A 38 13.58 6.09 2.56
CA ALA A 38 14.06 5.35 1.40
C ALA A 38 13.18 5.55 0.14
N ALA A 39 11.92 5.98 0.32
CA ALA A 39 11.01 6.36 -0.76
C ALA A 39 11.22 7.82 -1.23
N GLY A 40 12.10 8.58 -0.55
CA GLY A 40 12.40 9.98 -0.83
C GLY A 40 11.79 10.92 0.21
N ASP A 41 11.70 12.21 -0.13
CA ASP A 41 11.11 13.21 0.75
C ASP A 41 9.58 13.05 0.88
N PRO A 42 9.00 13.38 2.05
CA PRO A 42 9.66 13.90 3.26
C PRO A 42 10.24 12.80 4.15
N ASP A 43 11.37 13.05 4.82
CA ASP A 43 11.95 12.11 5.79
C ASP A 43 11.12 12.04 7.10
N PRO A 44 10.48 10.89 7.42
CA PRO A 44 9.73 10.74 8.66
C PRO A 44 10.56 10.91 9.94
N GLU A 45 11.87 10.68 9.88
CA GLU A 45 12.77 10.81 11.03
C GLU A 45 12.89 12.26 11.52
N VAL A 46 12.69 13.26 10.67
CA VAL A 46 12.77 14.69 11.06
C VAL A 46 11.40 15.34 11.27
N MET A 47 10.31 14.60 11.09
CA MET A 47 8.95 15.11 11.30
C MET A 47 8.62 15.33 12.78
N ALA A 48 7.74 16.30 13.06
CA ALA A 48 7.20 16.52 14.40
C ALA A 48 6.57 15.23 14.96
N ARG A 49 6.92 14.89 16.21
CA ARG A 49 6.49 13.65 16.86
C ARG A 49 5.11 13.76 17.49
N GLY A 50 4.43 12.63 17.58
CA GLY A 50 3.10 12.55 18.19
C GLY A 50 1.98 12.74 17.19
N MET A 51 0.76 12.71 17.70
CA MET A 51 -0.43 12.96 16.92
C MET A 51 -0.46 14.43 16.47
N PRO A 52 -0.75 14.74 15.20
CA PRO A 52 -0.93 16.11 14.74
C PRO A 52 -2.19 16.74 15.36
N ASP A 53 -2.16 18.06 15.57
CA ASP A 53 -3.31 18.81 16.12
C ASP A 53 -4.52 18.77 15.17
N ASN A 54 -4.28 18.87 13.85
CA ASN A 54 -5.29 18.69 12.82
C ASN A 54 -5.09 17.34 12.11
N VAL A 55 -5.86 16.35 12.54
CA VAL A 55 -5.76 14.98 12.01
C VAL A 55 -6.21 14.89 10.55
N ASP A 56 -7.26 15.61 10.15
CA ASP A 56 -7.79 15.55 8.78
C ASP A 56 -6.79 16.14 7.77
N ASP A 57 -6.19 17.30 8.08
CA ASP A 57 -5.14 17.90 7.23
C ASP A 57 -3.92 16.97 7.11
N ALA A 58 -3.55 16.29 8.20
CA ALA A 58 -2.45 15.32 8.18
C ALA A 58 -2.76 14.07 7.35
N ILE A 59 -3.99 13.55 7.41
CA ILE A 59 -4.44 12.46 6.54
C ILE A 59 -4.40 12.89 5.07
N ILE A 60 -4.87 14.08 4.73
CA ILE A 60 -4.79 14.61 3.36
C ILE A 60 -3.32 14.69 2.90
N GLY A 61 -2.41 15.15 3.77
CA GLY A 61 -0.97 15.16 3.49
C GLY A 61 -0.41 13.76 3.22
N ALA A 62 -0.78 12.78 4.05
CA ALA A 62 -0.39 11.39 3.89
C ALA A 62 -0.92 10.79 2.58
N LEU A 63 -2.18 11.04 2.22
CA LEU A 63 -2.78 10.56 0.97
C LEU A 63 -2.08 11.14 -0.27
N LYS A 64 -1.69 12.43 -0.22
CA LYS A 64 -0.89 13.07 -1.29
C LYS A 64 0.52 12.50 -1.39
N GLN A 65 1.13 12.09 -0.29
CA GLN A 65 2.42 11.39 -0.32
C GLN A 65 2.24 9.99 -0.89
N PHE A 66 1.21 9.26 -0.47
CA PHE A 66 0.91 7.93 -0.93
C PHE A 66 0.69 7.86 -2.44
N ASP A 67 -0.08 8.79 -3.03
CA ASP A 67 -0.24 8.89 -4.49
C ASP A 67 1.10 9.12 -5.21
N ARG A 68 1.99 9.95 -4.63
CA ARG A 68 3.33 10.17 -5.16
C ARG A 68 4.18 8.89 -5.10
N ASP A 69 4.14 8.16 -4.01
CA ASP A 69 4.87 6.91 -3.83
C ASP A 69 4.38 5.83 -4.82
N LEU A 70 3.06 5.72 -5.01
CA LEU A 70 2.45 4.79 -5.96
C LEU A 70 2.97 4.98 -7.38
N ASN A 71 3.27 6.21 -7.81
CA ASN A 71 3.86 6.45 -9.14
C ASN A 71 5.16 5.66 -9.35
N THR A 72 5.95 5.42 -8.30
CA THR A 72 7.17 4.61 -8.39
C THR A 72 6.83 3.15 -8.65
N TYR A 73 5.91 2.57 -7.90
CA TYR A 73 5.53 1.16 -8.03
C TYR A 73 4.77 0.88 -9.33
N GLU A 74 3.91 1.79 -9.77
CA GLU A 74 3.29 1.72 -11.09
C GLU A 74 4.33 1.65 -12.21
N ARG A 75 5.34 2.54 -12.20
CA ARG A 75 6.43 2.51 -13.20
C ARG A 75 7.17 1.17 -13.17
N ARG A 76 7.43 0.65 -11.97
CA ARG A 76 8.13 -0.62 -11.79
C ARG A 76 7.35 -1.81 -12.35
N VAL A 77 6.05 -1.89 -12.08
CA VAL A 77 5.18 -2.95 -12.65
C VAL A 77 5.10 -2.83 -14.17
N ASN A 78 4.87 -1.62 -14.70
CA ASN A 78 4.85 -1.37 -16.14
C ASN A 78 6.18 -1.75 -16.83
N GLN A 79 7.32 -1.57 -16.15
CA GLN A 79 8.62 -1.98 -16.66
C GLN A 79 8.83 -3.49 -16.56
N ALA A 80 8.40 -4.11 -15.46
CA ALA A 80 8.64 -5.53 -15.17
C ALA A 80 7.79 -6.46 -16.05
N ILE A 81 6.53 -6.10 -16.30
CA ILE A 81 5.57 -6.95 -17.00
C ILE A 81 5.57 -6.67 -18.50
N LYS A 82 5.63 -7.74 -19.30
CA LYS A 82 5.72 -7.69 -20.77
C LYS A 82 4.42 -8.09 -21.46
N GLY A 83 3.56 -8.84 -20.78
CA GLY A 83 2.24 -9.24 -21.27
C GLY A 83 1.16 -8.20 -21.03
N HIS A 84 -0.03 -8.43 -21.61
CA HIS A 84 -1.20 -7.62 -21.33
C HIS A 84 -1.75 -7.93 -19.93
N LEU A 85 -2.00 -6.88 -19.13
CA LEU A 85 -2.63 -6.99 -17.82
C LEU A 85 -4.05 -6.43 -17.89
N LYS A 86 -4.98 -7.13 -17.24
CA LYS A 86 -6.25 -6.51 -16.82
C LYS A 86 -5.99 -5.54 -15.66
N GLN A 87 -6.88 -4.57 -15.46
CA GLN A 87 -6.71 -3.55 -14.41
C GLN A 87 -6.50 -4.15 -13.01
N HIS A 88 -7.32 -5.13 -12.62
CA HIS A 88 -7.20 -5.79 -11.31
C HIS A 88 -5.89 -6.58 -11.13
N GLN A 89 -5.35 -7.13 -12.22
CA GLN A 89 -4.03 -7.78 -12.19
C GLN A 89 -2.91 -6.76 -11.99
N PHE A 90 -3.01 -5.61 -12.65
CA PHE A 90 -2.07 -4.52 -12.45
C PHE A 90 -2.13 -3.99 -11.01
N ASP A 91 -3.33 -3.75 -10.48
CA ASP A 91 -3.53 -3.28 -9.11
C ASP A 91 -2.92 -4.25 -8.08
N ALA A 92 -3.19 -5.55 -8.20
CA ALA A 92 -2.60 -6.58 -7.33
C ALA A 92 -1.06 -6.62 -7.40
N LEU A 93 -0.48 -6.44 -8.59
CA LEU A 93 0.98 -6.40 -8.75
C LEU A 93 1.61 -5.12 -8.17
N VAL A 94 0.89 -3.99 -8.20
CA VAL A 94 1.32 -2.75 -7.54
C VAL A 94 1.26 -2.92 -6.03
N SER A 95 0.19 -3.50 -5.48
CA SER A 95 0.09 -3.81 -4.04
C SER A 95 1.22 -4.73 -3.58
N PHE A 96 1.52 -5.77 -4.37
CA PHE A 96 2.63 -6.69 -4.13
C PHE A 96 3.97 -5.98 -4.06
N ASP A 97 4.25 -5.12 -5.05
CA ASP A 97 5.53 -4.43 -5.13
C ASP A 97 5.64 -3.30 -4.08
N PHE A 98 4.54 -2.66 -3.74
CA PHE A 98 4.48 -1.68 -2.64
C PHE A 98 4.92 -2.34 -1.33
N ASN A 99 4.41 -3.53 -1.03
CA ASN A 99 4.74 -4.26 0.18
C ASN A 99 6.15 -4.86 0.19
N THR A 100 6.61 -5.37 -0.95
CA THR A 100 7.81 -6.23 -1.01
C THR A 100 9.02 -5.59 -1.68
N GLY A 101 8.82 -4.58 -2.53
CA GLY A 101 9.82 -4.07 -3.47
C GLY A 101 10.32 -5.14 -4.46
N GLY A 102 9.60 -6.26 -4.58
CA GLY A 102 10.08 -7.50 -5.17
C GLY A 102 9.74 -7.72 -6.64
N ILE A 103 9.04 -6.81 -7.32
CA ILE A 103 8.47 -7.08 -8.66
C ILE A 103 9.50 -7.53 -9.69
N PHE A 104 10.73 -6.99 -9.67
CA PHE A 104 11.77 -7.39 -10.62
C PHE A 104 12.44 -8.73 -10.30
N LYS A 105 12.30 -9.22 -9.06
CA LYS A 105 12.98 -10.43 -8.58
C LYS A 105 12.02 -11.62 -8.40
N ALA A 106 10.73 -11.35 -8.29
CA ALA A 106 9.74 -12.36 -7.99
C ALA A 106 9.57 -13.38 -9.13
N ARG A 107 9.43 -14.67 -8.77
CA ARG A 107 9.03 -15.73 -9.70
C ARG A 107 7.68 -15.45 -10.35
N LEU A 108 6.81 -14.71 -9.66
CA LEU A 108 5.53 -14.20 -10.18
C LEU A 108 5.70 -13.49 -11.54
N THR A 109 6.57 -12.48 -11.58
CA THR A 109 6.86 -11.70 -12.79
C THR A 109 7.46 -12.57 -13.90
N GLN A 110 8.41 -13.45 -13.54
CA GLN A 110 9.05 -14.35 -14.49
C GLN A 110 8.03 -15.30 -15.14
N ARG A 111 7.18 -15.94 -14.33
CA ARG A 111 6.15 -16.87 -14.79
C ARG A 111 5.08 -16.17 -15.61
N PHE A 112 4.62 -15.00 -15.16
CA PHE A 112 3.63 -14.22 -15.91
C PHE A 112 4.15 -13.83 -17.30
N ASN A 113 5.39 -13.33 -17.38
CA ASN A 113 6.00 -12.96 -18.66
C ASN A 113 6.25 -14.17 -19.58
N ALA A 114 6.37 -15.38 -19.02
CA ALA A 114 6.44 -16.63 -19.78
C ALA A 114 5.06 -17.14 -20.24
N GLY A 115 3.96 -16.45 -19.91
CA GLY A 115 2.60 -16.89 -20.23
C GLY A 115 2.10 -18.06 -19.39
N ASP A 116 2.70 -18.31 -18.21
CA ASP A 116 2.32 -19.41 -17.34
C ASP A 116 0.94 -19.14 -16.69
N PRO A 117 -0.09 -19.98 -16.93
CA PRO A 117 -1.42 -19.79 -16.36
C PRO A 117 -1.44 -19.88 -14.82
N GLY A 118 -0.45 -20.54 -14.21
CA GLY A 118 -0.29 -20.67 -12.77
C GLY A 118 0.59 -19.59 -12.13
N ALA A 119 0.91 -18.49 -12.84
CA ALA A 119 1.81 -17.46 -12.33
C ALA A 119 1.36 -16.91 -10.96
N ALA A 120 0.05 -16.75 -10.76
CA ALA A 120 -0.56 -16.23 -9.54
C ALA A 120 -0.19 -17.01 -8.27
N ASP A 121 0.06 -18.33 -8.34
CA ASP A 121 0.47 -19.12 -7.16
C ASP A 121 1.79 -18.61 -6.55
N SER A 122 2.58 -17.86 -7.34
CA SER A 122 3.86 -17.31 -6.94
C SER A 122 3.78 -16.12 -5.98
N PHE A 123 2.59 -15.52 -5.78
CA PHE A 123 2.37 -14.58 -4.67
C PHE A 123 2.72 -15.24 -3.33
N MET A 124 2.41 -16.53 -3.18
CA MET A 124 2.70 -17.33 -1.98
C MET A 124 4.20 -17.65 -1.80
N GLY A 125 5.07 -17.19 -2.71
CA GLY A 125 6.53 -17.27 -2.55
C GLY A 125 7.10 -16.19 -1.61
N TRP A 126 6.31 -15.19 -1.22
CA TRP A 126 6.74 -14.05 -0.42
C TRP A 126 5.94 -14.01 0.89
N LEU A 127 6.29 -14.85 1.87
CA LEU A 127 5.51 -15.03 3.11
C LEU A 127 6.28 -14.66 4.39
N LYS A 128 7.29 -13.80 4.27
CA LYS A 128 8.09 -13.35 5.41
C LYS A 128 7.89 -11.85 5.62
N PRO A 129 7.44 -11.42 6.81
CA PRO A 129 7.15 -12.24 7.99
C PRO A 129 5.77 -12.97 7.91
N PRO A 130 5.46 -13.98 8.76
CA PRO A 130 4.28 -14.84 8.59
C PRO A 130 2.92 -14.12 8.53
N GLU A 131 2.80 -12.97 9.18
CA GLU A 131 1.61 -12.12 9.20
C GLU A 131 1.20 -11.59 7.82
N ILE A 132 2.14 -11.49 6.86
CA ILE A 132 1.79 -11.06 5.50
C ILE A 132 1.11 -12.15 4.66
N ARG A 133 0.94 -13.36 5.21
CA ARG A 133 0.26 -14.46 4.50
C ARG A 133 -1.16 -14.08 4.06
N GLY A 134 -1.92 -13.40 4.93
CA GLY A 134 -3.27 -12.94 4.59
C GLY A 134 -3.27 -12.07 3.34
N ARG A 135 -2.50 -10.97 3.38
CA ARG A 135 -2.29 -10.08 2.24
C ARG A 135 -1.85 -10.80 0.96
N ARG A 136 -0.93 -11.78 1.03
CA ARG A 136 -0.55 -12.55 -0.17
C ARG A 136 -1.70 -13.35 -0.77
N VAL A 137 -2.59 -13.89 0.07
CA VAL A 137 -3.81 -14.58 -0.38
C VAL A 137 -4.77 -13.58 -1.03
N ASP A 138 -4.97 -12.42 -0.42
CA ASP A 138 -5.89 -11.38 -0.91
C ASP A 138 -5.43 -10.84 -2.26
N GLU A 139 -4.15 -10.48 -2.41
CA GLU A 139 -3.61 -10.00 -3.67
C GLU A 139 -3.60 -11.08 -4.77
N MET A 140 -3.32 -12.34 -4.42
CA MET A 140 -3.44 -13.46 -5.36
C MET A 140 -4.89 -13.64 -5.82
N HIS A 141 -5.84 -13.54 -4.89
CA HIS A 141 -7.25 -13.63 -5.18
C HIS A 141 -7.69 -12.49 -6.12
N LEU A 142 -7.36 -11.24 -5.77
CA LEU A 142 -7.61 -10.07 -6.60
C LEU A 142 -7.03 -10.22 -8.01
N PHE A 143 -5.79 -10.72 -8.12
CA PHE A 143 -5.14 -10.97 -9.40
C PHE A 143 -5.93 -11.98 -10.26
N GLN A 144 -6.46 -13.04 -9.65
CA GLN A 144 -7.18 -14.11 -10.34
C GLN A 144 -8.63 -13.71 -10.69
N THR A 145 -9.34 -13.06 -9.77
CA THR A 145 -10.80 -12.90 -9.83
C THR A 145 -11.24 -11.48 -10.18
N GLY A 146 -10.45 -10.47 -9.83
CA GLY A 146 -10.87 -9.07 -9.86
C GLY A 146 -11.88 -8.71 -8.78
N ASP A 147 -12.02 -9.54 -7.74
CA ASP A 147 -12.84 -9.25 -6.58
C ASP A 147 -12.06 -8.42 -5.56
N TYR A 148 -12.46 -7.16 -5.39
CA TYR A 148 -11.89 -6.26 -4.38
C TYR A 148 -12.66 -6.35 -3.05
N GLY A 149 -13.84 -6.98 -3.02
CA GLY A 149 -14.66 -7.07 -1.81
C GLY A 149 -14.12 -8.07 -0.78
N ALA A 150 -13.18 -8.94 -1.17
CA ALA A 150 -12.59 -9.94 -0.30
C ALA A 150 -11.84 -9.34 0.90
N ASN A 151 -11.25 -8.15 0.76
CA ASN A 151 -10.53 -7.43 1.81
C ASN A 151 -11.43 -6.46 2.61
N GLY A 152 -12.69 -6.31 2.21
CA GLY A 152 -13.63 -5.36 2.81
C GLY A 152 -13.56 -3.96 2.18
N ASP A 153 -13.79 -2.94 3.02
CA ASP A 153 -13.69 -1.51 2.68
C ASP A 153 -13.27 -0.70 3.92
N ALA A 154 -12.49 -1.30 4.82
CA ALA A 154 -12.18 -0.72 6.13
C ALA A 154 -10.69 -0.32 6.20
N ILE A 155 -10.44 0.98 6.27
CA ILE A 155 -9.10 1.56 6.36
C ILE A 155 -8.88 2.07 7.78
N ASN A 156 -7.98 1.43 8.50
CA ASN A 156 -7.67 1.79 9.88
C ASN A 156 -6.84 3.08 9.92
N VAL A 157 -7.33 4.09 10.64
CA VAL A 157 -6.55 5.28 11.00
C VAL A 157 -6.03 5.11 12.42
N TRP A 158 -4.71 5.11 12.60
CA TRP A 158 -4.07 4.83 13.89
C TRP A 158 -3.66 6.09 14.64
N ARG A 159 -3.77 6.05 15.97
CA ARG A 159 -3.15 7.04 16.85
C ARG A 159 -1.67 6.72 17.01
N VAL A 160 -0.83 7.75 17.20
CA VAL A 160 0.60 7.60 17.47
C VAL A 160 1.04 8.49 18.63
N ASP A 161 1.95 8.00 19.48
CA ASP A 161 2.54 8.78 20.57
C ASP A 161 3.86 9.48 20.18
N ASN A 162 4.38 10.32 21.07
CA ASN A 162 5.61 11.09 20.82
C ASN A 162 6.87 10.22 20.71
N LYS A 163 6.77 8.92 20.98
CA LYS A 163 7.86 7.94 20.82
C LYS A 163 7.69 7.11 19.53
N GLY A 164 6.74 7.45 18.67
CA GLY A 164 6.47 6.74 17.42
C GLY A 164 5.73 5.41 17.61
N ARG A 165 5.07 5.19 18.76
CA ARG A 165 4.35 3.94 19.03
C ARG A 165 2.87 4.11 18.70
N LEU A 166 2.29 3.14 18.01
CA LEU A 166 0.86 3.13 17.73
C LEU A 166 0.04 2.95 19.03
N ARG A 167 -1.05 3.70 19.17
CA ARG A 167 -1.91 3.78 20.36
C ARG A 167 -3.37 3.48 20.06
N GLY A 168 -3.61 2.36 19.35
CA GLY A 168 -4.94 1.94 18.94
C GLY A 168 -5.52 2.81 17.83
N LEU A 169 -6.80 2.57 17.51
CA LEU A 169 -7.48 3.25 16.43
C LEU A 169 -7.91 4.67 16.84
N ASP A 170 -7.73 5.62 15.92
CA ASP A 170 -8.41 6.90 15.96
C ASP A 170 -9.84 6.73 15.42
N ARG A 171 -9.96 6.15 14.23
CA ARG A 171 -11.21 5.82 13.53
C ARG A 171 -10.97 4.80 12.42
N VAL A 172 -12.06 4.29 11.86
CA VAL A 172 -12.06 3.55 10.59
C VAL A 172 -12.61 4.48 9.51
N MET A 173 -11.92 4.54 8.38
CA MET A 173 -12.37 5.22 7.17
C MET A 173 -12.81 4.19 6.13
N HIS A 174 -13.71 4.59 5.24
CA HIS A 174 -14.12 3.78 4.10
C HIS A 174 -13.54 4.32 2.78
N GLY A 175 -13.55 3.50 1.73
CA GLY A 175 -12.94 3.84 0.45
C GLY A 175 -13.50 5.13 -0.15
N ASP A 176 -14.83 5.35 -0.03
CA ASP A 176 -15.46 6.57 -0.50
C ASP A 176 -14.98 7.82 0.26
N ASP A 177 -14.77 7.72 1.58
CA ASP A 177 -14.22 8.81 2.39
C ASP A 177 -12.78 9.13 1.98
N LEU A 178 -11.96 8.09 1.78
CA LEU A 178 -10.59 8.23 1.32
C LEU A 178 -10.55 8.96 -0.03
N LEU A 179 -11.36 8.53 -1.00
CA LEU A 179 -11.41 9.14 -2.33
C LEU A 179 -11.94 10.58 -2.28
N ALA A 180 -12.88 10.87 -1.39
CA ALA A 180 -13.36 12.23 -1.16
C ALA A 180 -12.25 13.14 -0.62
N MET A 181 -11.48 12.67 0.37
CA MET A 181 -10.34 13.40 0.93
C MET A 181 -9.24 13.65 -0.10
N MET A 182 -8.92 12.67 -0.96
CA MET A 182 -7.94 12.83 -2.03
C MET A 182 -8.33 13.92 -3.05
N ARG A 183 -9.64 14.13 -3.27
CA ARG A 183 -10.15 15.18 -4.17
C ARG A 183 -10.15 16.57 -3.54
N THR A 184 -10.12 16.65 -2.21
CA THR A 184 -10.19 17.94 -1.52
C THR A 184 -8.80 18.60 -1.55
N ARG A 185 -8.66 19.67 -2.37
CA ARG A 185 -7.45 20.47 -2.62
C ARG A 185 -6.44 19.88 -3.63
N ALA A 186 -6.93 19.61 -4.85
CA ALA A 186 -6.16 19.88 -6.07
C ALA A 186 -6.22 21.39 -6.40
#